data_AF-A0A3Q0R552-F1
#
_entry.id   AF-A0A3Q0R552-F1
#
_cell.length_a   1.000
_cell.length_b   1.000
_cell.length_c   1.000
_cell.angle_alpha   90.00
_cell.angle_beta   90.00
_cell.angle_gamma   90.00
#
_symmetry.space_group_name_H-M   'P 1'
#
loop_
_entity.id
_entity.type
_entity.pdbx_description
1 polymer ?
#
loop_
_entity_poly.entity_id
_entity_poly.type
_entity_poly.pdbx_seq_one_letter_code
_entity_poly.pdbx_strand_id
1 'polypeptide(L)'
;MVKLVTLVQHRFFAVELIFSIFLGSHDFCHTFGCFDSSETQLSLTMDDDEIYYVDFKNGLLIWESQIPTTLRPEWAYKYETQYREMCINIMQKWKQDKSALKNKEPPKIFLYPRDEVIKEEVNTLICFVNRFFPPSIQMKWTKNNLKVEVEDPFIKSLSNSDGTFYVFSYLNFVPEDGDIYSCTVEHEALKEPLTKFWVVEIDEPGNGPDIFCGLGLSLGLIGVAAGTFLYAKGNKFWLSIMMS
;
A
#
# COMPACT_ATOMS: atom_id res chain seq x y z
N MET A 1 -14.50 31.91 -3.67
CA MET A 1 -13.85 32.55 -2.50
C MET A 1 -12.47 31.92 -2.40
N VAL A 2 -11.40 32.65 -2.72
CA VAL A 2 -10.02 32.13 -2.61
C VAL A 2 -9.68 32.08 -1.12
N LYS A 3 -9.67 30.90 -0.52
CA LYS A 3 -9.13 30.70 0.83
C LYS A 3 -7.68 30.29 0.69
N LEU A 4 -6.79 31.27 0.86
CA LEU A 4 -5.37 31.01 1.00
C LEU A 4 -5.13 30.39 2.39
N VAL A 5 -4.95 29.08 2.47
CA VAL A 5 -4.51 28.41 3.69
C VAL A 5 -3.01 28.17 3.58
N THR A 6 -2.19 29.15 3.98
CA THR A 6 -0.76 28.93 4.12
C THR A 6 -0.51 28.14 5.41
N LEU A 7 -0.54 26.81 5.34
CA LEU A 7 -0.14 25.97 6.46
C LEU A 7 1.40 25.91 6.50
N VAL A 8 2.05 26.94 7.05
CA VAL A 8 3.48 26.87 7.33
C VAL A 8 3.67 25.96 8.55
N GLN A 9 3.84 24.67 8.31
CA GLN A 9 4.28 23.78 9.39
C GLN A 9 5.77 24.02 9.64
N HIS A 10 6.04 24.80 10.69
CA HIS A 10 7.39 25.09 11.15
C HIS A 10 8.04 23.85 11.77
N ARG A 11 8.61 22.98 10.94
CA ARG A 11 9.57 21.96 11.39
C ARG A 11 10.88 22.23 10.67
N PHE A 12 11.94 22.57 11.42
CA PHE A 12 13.26 23.05 10.96
C PHE A 12 13.85 22.55 9.64
N PHE A 13 13.49 21.34 9.22
CA PHE A 13 14.06 20.64 8.07
C PHE A 13 13.10 20.58 6.89
N ALA A 14 11.97 21.30 6.95
CA ALA A 14 10.90 21.29 5.97
C ALA A 14 10.22 22.67 5.89
N VAL A 15 10.09 23.22 4.68
CA VAL A 15 9.08 24.25 4.40
C VAL A 15 8.08 23.60 3.48
N GLU A 16 6.89 23.30 4.00
CA GLU A 16 5.75 22.91 3.17
C GLU A 16 4.83 24.12 3.00
N LEU A 17 4.67 24.58 1.76
CA LEU A 17 3.70 25.61 1.39
C LEU A 17 2.59 24.92 0.61
N ILE A 18 1.36 25.06 1.10
CA ILE A 18 0.17 24.57 0.42
C ILE A 18 -0.60 25.79 -0.09
N PHE A 19 -0.88 25.81 -1.39
CA PHE A 19 -1.72 26.83 -2.03
C PHE A 19 -2.99 26.17 -2.56
N SER A 20 -4.10 26.35 -1.85
CA SER A 20 -5.40 25.83 -2.24
C SER A 20 -6.21 26.86 -3.04
N ILE A 21 -6.69 26.49 -4.23
CA ILE A 21 -7.61 27.29 -5.05
C ILE A 21 -8.91 26.51 -5.22
N PHE A 22 -9.98 27.04 -4.62
CA PHE A 22 -11.33 26.54 -4.84
C PHE A 22 -11.93 27.10 -6.13
N LEU A 23 -12.07 26.25 -7.16
CA LEU A 23 -12.74 26.57 -8.42
C LEU A 23 -14.04 25.77 -8.52
N GLY A 24 -15.14 26.39 -8.08
CA GLY A 24 -16.44 25.71 -8.06
C GLY A 24 -16.49 24.63 -6.98
N SER A 25 -16.63 23.38 -7.40
CA SER A 25 -16.64 22.19 -6.54
C SER A 25 -15.27 21.49 -6.39
N HIS A 26 -14.25 21.95 -7.14
CA HIS A 26 -12.93 21.34 -7.14
C HIS A 26 -11.94 22.15 -6.28
N ASP A 27 -11.08 21.46 -5.55
CA ASP A 27 -9.97 22.02 -4.78
C ASP A 27 -8.63 21.70 -5.46
N PHE A 28 -7.94 22.74 -5.92
CA PHE A 28 -6.58 22.59 -6.46
C PHE A 28 -5.57 22.90 -5.38
N CYS A 29 -4.74 21.94 -5.02
CA CYS A 29 -3.72 22.10 -3.98
C CYS A 29 -2.32 22.02 -4.58
N HIS A 30 -1.59 23.12 -4.50
CA HIS A 30 -0.20 23.19 -4.94
C HIS A 30 0.72 23.08 -3.73
N THR A 31 1.50 22.01 -3.68
CA THR A 31 2.33 21.65 -2.53
C THR A 31 3.80 21.84 -2.86
N PHE A 32 4.49 22.67 -2.07
CA PHE A 32 5.93 22.92 -2.17
C PHE A 32 6.61 22.52 -0.88
N GLY A 33 7.34 21.41 -0.88
CA GLY A 33 8.14 20.91 0.25
C GLY A 33 9.63 21.09 -0.01
N CYS A 34 10.33 21.95 0.71
CA CYS A 34 11.81 21.97 0.69
C CYS A 34 12.37 21.35 1.94
N PHE A 35 13.32 20.44 1.78
CA PHE A 35 13.88 19.69 2.89
C PHE A 35 15.40 19.76 2.91
N ASP A 36 15.97 19.68 4.12
CA ASP A 36 17.42 19.57 4.32
C ASP A 36 17.91 18.13 4.04
N SER A 37 17.05 17.13 4.25
CA SER A 37 17.38 15.70 4.21
C SER A 37 16.98 14.99 2.90
N SER A 38 16.22 15.65 2.04
CA SER A 38 15.72 15.10 0.77
C SER A 38 15.63 16.16 -0.31
N GLU A 39 15.36 15.74 -1.54
CA GLU A 39 15.06 16.66 -2.63
C GLU A 39 13.77 17.45 -2.36
N THR A 40 13.65 18.61 -3.02
CA THR A 40 12.43 19.41 -2.99
C THR A 40 11.28 18.61 -3.56
N GLN A 41 10.20 18.49 -2.81
CA GLN A 41 8.95 17.94 -3.30
C GLN A 41 8.10 19.06 -3.88
N LEU A 42 7.60 18.86 -5.09
CA LEU A 42 6.66 19.78 -5.68
C LEU A 42 5.62 19.00 -6.48
N SER A 43 4.35 19.19 -6.12
CA SER A 43 3.23 18.56 -6.82
C SER A 43 2.00 19.47 -6.86
N LEU A 44 1.15 19.21 -7.84
CA LEU A 44 -0.19 19.79 -7.96
C LEU A 44 -1.21 18.66 -7.86
N THR A 45 -2.18 18.81 -6.95
CA THR A 45 -3.33 17.91 -6.82
C THR A 45 -4.64 18.64 -7.11
N MET A 46 -5.68 17.89 -7.47
CA MET A 46 -7.06 18.33 -7.62
C MET A 46 -7.96 17.33 -6.91
N ASP A 47 -8.73 17.78 -5.92
CA ASP A 47 -9.55 16.91 -5.06
C ASP A 47 -8.75 15.73 -4.46
N ASP A 48 -7.53 16.02 -3.99
CA ASP A 48 -6.53 15.06 -3.47
C ASP A 48 -5.92 14.10 -4.51
N ASP A 49 -6.40 14.10 -5.76
CA ASP A 49 -5.79 13.34 -6.86
C ASP A 49 -4.63 14.13 -7.49
N GLU A 50 -3.49 13.47 -7.68
CA GLU A 50 -2.32 14.13 -8.27
C GLU A 50 -2.49 14.39 -9.77
N ILE A 51 -2.26 15.63 -10.19
CA ILE A 51 -2.20 16.03 -11.59
C ILE A 51 -0.78 15.83 -12.13
N TYR A 52 0.21 16.33 -11.40
CA TYR A 52 1.63 16.13 -11.71
C TYR A 52 2.53 16.34 -10.50
N TYR A 53 3.76 15.86 -10.62
CA TYR A 53 4.87 16.19 -9.73
C TYR A 53 6.14 16.49 -10.52
N VAL A 54 7.12 17.11 -9.85
CA VAL A 54 8.41 17.45 -10.45
C VAL A 54 9.48 16.46 -10.00
N ASP A 55 10.13 15.82 -10.99
CA ASP A 55 11.35 15.07 -10.79
C ASP A 55 12.54 16.00 -11.04
N PHE A 56 13.05 16.63 -9.98
CA PHE A 56 14.19 17.55 -10.07
C PHE A 56 15.51 16.86 -10.42
N LYS A 57 15.63 15.54 -10.16
CA LYS A 57 16.84 14.77 -10.48
C LYS A 57 16.99 14.61 -11.98
N ASN A 58 15.90 14.29 -12.67
CA ASN A 58 15.90 14.14 -14.13
C ASN A 58 15.48 15.43 -14.87
N GLY A 59 15.00 16.43 -14.14
CA GLY A 59 14.56 17.71 -14.69
C GLY A 59 13.26 17.60 -15.50
N LEU A 60 12.35 16.72 -15.06
CA LEU A 60 11.12 16.40 -15.76
C LEU A 60 9.89 16.74 -14.90
N LEU A 61 8.78 17.06 -15.57
CA LEU A 61 7.48 17.20 -14.95
C LEU A 61 6.65 15.98 -15.34
N ILE A 62 6.35 15.14 -14.35
CA ILE A 62 5.70 13.85 -14.54
C ILE A 62 4.20 14.06 -14.36
N TRP A 63 3.47 13.96 -15.46
CA TRP A 63 2.02 14.13 -15.52
C TRP A 63 1.30 12.81 -15.31
N GLU A 64 0.17 12.85 -14.63
CA GLU A 64 -0.73 11.72 -14.58
C GLU A 64 -1.22 11.35 -16.00
N SER A 65 -1.28 10.04 -16.26
CA SER A 65 -1.55 9.45 -17.57
C SER A 65 -2.88 9.94 -18.18
N GLN A 66 -3.86 10.20 -17.32
CA GLN A 66 -5.21 10.64 -17.69
C GLN A 66 -5.28 12.10 -18.14
N ILE A 67 -4.24 12.91 -17.87
CA ILE A 67 -4.22 14.34 -18.20
C ILE A 67 -3.82 14.54 -19.67
N PRO A 68 -4.70 15.04 -20.55
CA PRO A 68 -4.40 15.24 -21.96
C PRO A 68 -3.20 16.18 -22.17
N THR A 69 -2.37 15.90 -23.18
CA THR A 69 -1.19 16.72 -23.51
C THR A 69 -1.54 18.17 -23.86
N THR A 70 -2.74 18.42 -24.36
CA THR A 70 -3.26 19.78 -24.64
C THR A 70 -3.45 20.63 -23.39
N LEU A 71 -3.61 20.02 -22.22
CA LEU A 71 -3.75 20.69 -20.93
C LEU A 71 -2.42 20.82 -20.18
N ARG A 72 -1.30 20.44 -20.79
CA ARG A 72 0.04 20.46 -20.17
C ARG A 72 0.79 21.73 -20.62
N PRO A 73 0.74 22.84 -19.85
CA PRO A 73 1.41 24.06 -20.25
C PRO A 73 2.93 23.90 -20.25
N GLU A 74 3.58 24.34 -21.34
CA GLU A 74 5.05 24.33 -21.47
C GLU A 74 5.76 25.14 -20.37
N TRP A 75 5.08 26.15 -19.81
CA TRP A 75 5.64 27.00 -18.76
C TRP A 75 5.63 26.35 -17.37
N ALA A 76 4.93 25.22 -17.17
CA ALA A 76 4.77 24.60 -15.85
C ALA A 76 6.11 24.36 -15.17
N TYR A 77 7.02 23.64 -15.82
CA TYR A 77 8.32 23.30 -15.22
C TYR A 77 9.13 24.55 -14.81
N LYS A 78 9.11 25.61 -15.64
CA LYS A 78 9.79 26.86 -15.32
C LYS A 78 9.18 27.54 -14.09
N TYR A 79 7.85 27.55 -13.98
CA TYR A 79 7.16 28.05 -12.80
C TYR A 79 7.61 27.30 -11.55
N GLU A 80 7.66 25.97 -11.60
CA GLU A 80 8.07 25.14 -10.47
C GLU A 80 9.52 25.35 -10.02
N THR A 81 10.42 25.58 -10.97
CA THR A 81 11.80 25.93 -10.61
C THR A 81 11.89 27.24 -9.83
N GLN A 82 11.04 28.24 -10.12
CA GLN A 82 11.02 29.50 -9.37
C GLN A 82 10.53 29.30 -7.94
N TYR A 83 9.49 28.49 -7.74
CA TYR A 83 9.00 28.18 -6.40
C TYR A 83 10.01 27.38 -5.59
N ARG A 84 10.75 26.46 -6.23
CA ARG A 84 11.85 25.75 -5.58
C ARG A 84 12.89 26.72 -5.03
N GLU A 85 13.34 27.71 -5.80
CA GLU A 85 14.29 28.72 -5.33
C GLU A 85 13.73 29.52 -4.14
N MET A 86 12.47 29.97 -4.23
CA MET A 86 11.81 30.69 -3.16
C MET A 86 11.74 29.85 -1.87
N CYS A 87 11.34 28.60 -1.99
CA CYS A 87 11.18 27.66 -0.89
C CYS A 87 12.53 27.33 -0.21
N ILE A 88 13.60 27.11 -0.99
CA ILE A 88 14.96 26.94 -0.46
C ILE A 88 15.42 28.20 0.29
N ASN A 89 15.21 29.38 -0.28
CA ASN A 89 15.59 30.65 0.33
C ASN A 89 14.87 30.89 1.67
N ILE A 90 13.58 30.55 1.74
CA ILE A 90 12.79 30.62 2.97
C ILE A 90 13.37 29.64 4.00
N MET A 91 13.58 28.38 3.63
CA MET A 91 14.15 27.36 4.51
C MET A 91 15.51 27.78 5.10
N GLN A 92 16.43 28.33 4.29
CA GLN A 92 17.74 28.79 4.75
C GLN A 92 17.66 29.93 5.79
N LYS A 93 16.67 30.83 5.68
CA LYS A 93 16.44 31.88 6.67
C LYS A 93 15.97 31.28 8.01
N TRP A 94 15.03 30.35 7.96
CA TRP A 94 14.47 29.72 9.16
C TRP A 94 15.43 28.75 9.86
N LYS A 95 16.36 28.13 9.12
CA LYS A 95 17.39 27.24 9.67
C LYS A 95 18.22 27.87 10.80
N GLN A 96 18.29 29.20 10.84
CA GLN A 96 19.02 29.95 11.86
C GLN A 96 18.26 30.07 13.19
N ASP A 97 16.93 29.93 13.17
CA ASP A 97 16.11 30.01 14.37
C ASP A 97 16.16 28.68 15.13
N LYS A 98 16.84 28.67 16.28
CA LYS A 98 17.05 27.45 17.07
C LYS A 98 15.80 26.96 17.84
N SER A 99 14.69 27.71 17.82
CA SER A 99 13.53 27.51 18.71
C SER A 99 12.49 26.49 18.22
N ALA A 100 12.34 26.27 16.91
CA ALA A 100 11.40 25.30 16.29
C ALA A 100 11.81 23.79 16.42
N LEU A 101 12.51 23.43 17.49
CA LEU A 101 13.35 22.23 17.60
C LEU A 101 12.56 20.89 17.57
N LYS A 102 12.96 20.03 16.62
CA LYS A 102 13.02 18.55 16.65
C LYS A 102 11.80 17.78 17.16
N ASN A 103 10.89 17.41 16.27
CA ASN A 103 10.27 16.09 16.39
C ASN A 103 10.44 15.37 15.06
N LYS A 104 11.51 14.56 14.99
CA LYS A 104 11.57 13.48 14.02
C LYS A 104 10.52 12.46 14.42
N GLU A 105 9.74 12.00 13.46
CA GLU A 105 8.69 11.01 13.72
C GLU A 105 9.11 9.70 13.09
N PRO A 106 9.21 8.60 13.88
CA PRO A 106 9.61 7.31 13.34
C PRO A 106 8.48 6.67 12.52
N PRO A 107 8.81 6.00 11.40
CA PRO A 107 7.83 5.37 10.53
C PRO A 107 7.07 4.23 11.21
N LYS A 108 5.83 4.04 10.78
CA LYS A 108 5.04 2.83 11.02
C LYS A 108 4.92 2.05 9.71
N ILE A 109 5.23 0.76 9.76
CA ILE A 109 5.22 -0.12 8.59
C ILE A 109 4.02 -1.06 8.66
N PHE A 110 3.28 -1.12 7.57
CA PHE A 110 2.22 -2.08 7.30
C PHE A 110 2.62 -2.88 6.06
N LEU A 111 2.48 -4.21 6.14
CA LEU A 111 2.87 -5.12 5.08
C LEU A 111 1.72 -6.09 4.83
N TYR A 112 1.14 -6.05 3.64
CA TYR A 112 -0.07 -6.81 3.29
C TYR A 112 -0.16 -7.07 1.78
N PRO A 113 -0.76 -8.19 1.35
CA PRO A 113 -1.01 -8.46 -0.07
C PRO A 113 -2.13 -7.56 -0.60
N ARG A 114 -2.12 -7.29 -1.91
CA ARG A 114 -3.18 -6.52 -2.58
C ARG A 114 -4.49 -7.30 -2.59
N ASP A 115 -4.40 -8.56 -3.00
CA ASP A 115 -5.53 -9.46 -3.22
C ASP A 115 -5.40 -10.70 -2.34
N GLU A 116 -6.43 -11.55 -2.31
CA GLU A 116 -6.36 -12.85 -1.66
C GLU A 116 -5.18 -13.69 -2.19
N VAL A 117 -4.53 -14.43 -1.31
CA VAL A 117 -3.32 -15.18 -1.63
C VAL A 117 -3.72 -16.53 -2.22
N ILE A 118 -3.69 -16.63 -3.54
CA ILE A 118 -4.01 -17.85 -4.27
C ILE A 118 -2.70 -18.44 -4.81
N LYS A 119 -2.50 -19.74 -4.58
CA LYS A 119 -1.33 -20.48 -5.06
C LYS A 119 -1.16 -20.32 -6.56
N GLU A 120 0.07 -20.09 -7.02
CA GLU A 120 0.43 -19.94 -8.44
C GLU A 120 -0.18 -18.72 -9.17
N GLU A 121 -0.98 -17.88 -8.50
CA GLU A 121 -1.50 -16.64 -9.07
C GLU A 121 -0.63 -15.43 -8.72
N VAL A 122 -0.35 -14.58 -9.71
CA VAL A 122 0.44 -13.36 -9.48
C VAL A 122 -0.31 -12.42 -8.53
N ASN A 123 0.38 -11.95 -7.51
CA ASN A 123 -0.13 -10.96 -6.56
C ASN A 123 0.94 -9.87 -6.33
N THR A 124 0.57 -8.79 -5.65
CA THR A 124 1.47 -7.70 -5.27
C THR A 124 1.46 -7.53 -3.77
N LEU A 125 2.64 -7.61 -3.14
CA LEU A 125 2.83 -7.29 -1.74
C LEU A 125 3.07 -5.78 -1.59
N ILE A 126 2.34 -5.15 -0.67
CA ILE A 126 2.35 -3.70 -0.45
C ILE A 126 3.04 -3.42 0.88
N CYS A 127 4.14 -2.66 0.85
CA CYS A 127 4.73 -2.06 2.04
C CYS A 127 4.30 -0.60 2.15
N PHE A 128 3.35 -0.34 3.04
CA PHE A 128 2.88 0.99 3.36
C PHE A 128 3.63 1.51 4.59
N VAL A 129 4.37 2.60 4.41
CA VAL A 129 5.10 3.27 5.48
C VAL A 129 4.43 4.60 5.75
N ASN A 130 4.02 4.88 6.98
CA ASN A 130 3.27 6.08 7.32
C ASN A 130 3.81 6.77 8.57
N ARG A 131 3.46 8.03 8.73
CA ARG A 131 3.64 8.87 9.91
C ARG A 131 5.11 9.11 10.27
N PHE A 132 5.94 9.30 9.25
CA PHE A 132 7.36 9.59 9.45
C PHE A 132 7.71 11.03 9.11
N PHE A 133 8.74 11.57 9.75
CA PHE A 133 9.29 12.88 9.43
C PHE A 133 10.78 12.90 9.78
N PRO A 134 11.67 13.40 8.91
CA PRO A 134 11.43 14.07 7.62
C PRO A 134 11.12 13.10 6.47
N PRO A 135 10.78 13.57 5.24
CA PRO A 135 10.37 12.70 4.13
C PRO A 135 11.45 11.79 3.55
N SER A 136 12.72 12.00 3.89
CA SER A 136 13.81 11.17 3.39
C SER A 136 13.76 9.77 3.99
N ILE A 137 13.64 8.75 3.15
CA ILE A 137 13.49 7.35 3.58
C ILE A 137 14.10 6.40 2.55
N GLN A 138 14.60 5.25 3.01
CA GLN A 138 15.04 4.17 2.13
C GLN A 138 14.30 2.89 2.47
N MET A 139 13.95 2.12 1.44
CA MET A 139 13.21 0.87 1.55
C MET A 139 13.95 -0.25 0.83
N LYS A 140 13.95 -1.44 1.41
CA LYS A 140 14.60 -2.64 0.85
C LYS A 140 13.68 -3.84 1.02
N TRP A 141 13.60 -4.65 -0.03
CA TRP A 141 12.84 -5.89 -0.05
C TRP A 141 13.75 -7.12 -0.04
N THR A 142 13.30 -8.16 0.67
CA THR A 142 13.93 -9.48 0.60
C THR A 142 12.89 -10.58 0.48
N LYS A 143 13.21 -11.65 -0.25
CA LYS A 143 12.53 -12.94 -0.23
C LYS A 143 13.50 -13.98 0.34
N ASN A 144 13.13 -14.68 1.41
CA ASN A 144 13.95 -15.71 2.06
C ASN A 144 15.39 -15.21 2.37
N ASN A 145 15.49 -14.00 2.91
CA ASN A 145 16.74 -13.27 3.20
C ASN A 145 17.59 -12.86 1.99
N LEU A 146 17.12 -13.09 0.76
CA LEU A 146 17.78 -12.64 -0.46
C LEU A 146 17.14 -11.35 -0.97
N LYS A 147 17.97 -10.38 -1.37
CA LYS A 147 17.49 -9.11 -1.93
C LYS A 147 16.75 -9.38 -3.24
N VAL A 148 15.59 -8.76 -3.39
CA VAL A 148 14.78 -8.80 -4.63
C VAL A 148 14.66 -7.40 -5.23
N GLU A 149 14.53 -7.33 -6.54
CA GLU A 149 14.28 -6.08 -7.25
C GLU A 149 12.78 -5.74 -7.21
N VAL A 150 12.49 -4.45 -7.09
CA VAL A 150 11.12 -3.92 -7.17
C VAL A 150 10.88 -3.32 -8.53
N GLU A 151 9.62 -3.28 -8.95
CA GLU A 151 9.20 -2.73 -10.24
C GLU A 151 9.57 -1.24 -10.37
N ASP A 152 9.33 -0.47 -9.31
CA ASP A 152 9.75 0.92 -9.22
C ASP A 152 10.61 1.14 -7.96
N PRO A 153 11.92 1.39 -8.12
CA PRO A 153 12.79 1.73 -6.99
C PRO A 153 12.62 3.20 -6.55
N PHE A 154 11.87 4.02 -7.29
CA PHE A 154 11.62 5.39 -6.93
C PHE A 154 10.68 5.46 -5.72
N ILE A 155 11.16 6.11 -4.66
CA ILE A 155 10.43 6.30 -3.41
C ILE A 155 9.87 7.71 -3.42
N LYS A 156 8.56 7.82 -3.62
CA LYS A 156 7.84 9.09 -3.55
C LYS A 156 7.11 9.20 -2.23
N SER A 157 7.63 10.00 -1.31
CA SER A 157 6.93 10.38 -0.08
C SER A 157 5.80 11.34 -0.40
N LEU A 158 4.63 11.15 0.19
CA LEU A 158 3.47 12.05 0.12
C LEU A 158 3.22 12.64 1.51
N SER A 159 2.70 13.86 1.58
CA SER A 159 2.44 14.53 2.85
C SER A 159 1.07 14.17 3.43
N ASN A 160 1.04 14.01 4.76
CA ASN A 160 -0.18 13.89 5.55
C ASN A 160 -0.62 15.28 6.03
N SER A 161 -1.91 15.43 6.33
CA SER A 161 -2.47 16.66 6.91
C SER A 161 -1.90 17.04 8.28
N ASP A 162 -1.33 16.07 9.02
CA ASP A 162 -0.67 16.27 10.31
C ASP A 162 0.81 16.69 10.19
N GLY A 163 1.33 16.79 8.96
CA GLY A 163 2.71 17.19 8.68
C GLY A 163 3.75 16.09 8.68
N THR A 164 3.31 14.85 8.80
CA THR A 164 4.17 13.69 8.57
C THR A 164 4.06 13.25 7.11
N PHE A 165 4.84 12.24 6.73
CA PHE A 165 4.85 11.69 5.38
C PHE A 165 4.46 10.21 5.40
N TYR A 166 4.00 9.76 4.23
CA TYR A 166 3.76 8.36 3.93
C TYR A 166 4.33 7.98 2.57
N VAL A 167 4.58 6.69 2.35
CA VAL A 167 5.02 6.14 1.07
C VAL A 167 4.55 4.70 0.91
N PHE A 168 4.34 4.29 -0.34
CA PHE A 168 4.07 2.92 -0.72
C PHE A 168 5.23 2.37 -1.53
N SER A 169 5.55 1.10 -1.30
CA SER A 169 6.42 0.31 -2.18
C SER A 169 5.73 -1.01 -2.50
N TYR A 170 5.91 -1.47 -3.73
CA TYR A 170 5.19 -2.62 -4.29
C TYR A 170 6.18 -3.69 -4.72
N LEU A 171 5.88 -4.94 -4.42
CA LEU A 171 6.65 -6.11 -4.84
C LEU A 171 5.71 -7.14 -5.48
N ASN A 172 5.83 -7.34 -6.79
CA ASN A 172 5.11 -8.43 -7.46
C ASN A 172 5.72 -9.77 -7.07
N PHE A 173 4.87 -10.74 -6.76
CA PHE A 173 5.29 -12.08 -6.37
C PHE A 173 4.27 -13.14 -6.82
N VAL A 174 4.74 -14.37 -6.88
CA VAL A 174 3.88 -15.56 -7.03
C VAL A 174 3.93 -16.29 -5.69
N PRO A 175 2.80 -16.50 -5.00
CA PRO A 175 2.76 -17.15 -3.70
C PRO A 175 3.27 -18.58 -3.77
N GLU A 176 4.22 -18.90 -2.91
CA GLU A 176 4.70 -20.25 -2.64
C GLU A 176 4.68 -20.45 -1.12
N ASP A 177 4.05 -21.53 -0.66
CA ASP A 177 3.84 -21.78 0.76
C ASP A 177 5.16 -21.80 1.54
N GLY A 178 5.19 -21.08 2.67
CA GLY A 178 6.38 -20.96 3.51
C GLY A 178 7.41 -19.90 3.05
N ASP A 179 7.20 -19.22 1.92
CA ASP A 179 8.03 -18.07 1.56
C ASP A 179 7.92 -16.95 2.58
N ILE A 180 9.07 -16.32 2.87
CA ILE A 180 9.16 -15.21 3.81
C ILE A 180 9.62 -13.96 3.07
N TYR A 181 8.73 -12.98 3.00
CA TYR A 181 9.02 -11.65 2.47
C TYR A 181 9.33 -10.68 3.60
N SER A 182 10.20 -9.71 3.36
CA SER A 182 10.44 -8.62 4.30
C SER A 182 10.55 -7.27 3.61
N CYS A 183 10.02 -6.24 4.27
CA CYS A 183 10.22 -4.83 3.94
C CYS A 183 11.03 -4.19 5.07
N THR A 184 12.23 -3.72 4.75
CA THR A 184 13.14 -3.03 5.67
C THR A 184 13.16 -1.55 5.34
N VAL A 185 12.99 -0.72 6.38
CA VAL A 185 12.93 0.73 6.28
C VAL A 185 14.08 1.35 7.06
N GLU A 186 14.84 2.22 6.40
CA GLU A 186 15.85 3.07 7.01
C GLU A 186 15.37 4.51 7.01
N HIS A 187 15.38 5.12 8.19
CA HIS A 187 14.89 6.48 8.39
C HIS A 187 15.69 7.15 9.52
N GLU A 188 15.97 8.45 9.39
CA GLU A 188 16.84 9.16 10.33
C GLU A 188 16.24 9.44 11.73
N ALA A 189 14.95 9.11 11.93
CA ALA A 189 14.31 9.07 13.24
C ALA A 189 14.53 7.72 13.96
N LEU A 190 14.97 6.69 13.25
CA LEU A 190 15.25 5.37 13.80
C LEU A 190 16.72 5.25 14.22
N LYS A 191 16.97 4.53 15.32
CA LYS A 191 18.34 4.17 15.72
C LYS A 191 18.91 3.02 14.88
N GLU A 192 18.03 2.10 14.47
CA GLU A 192 18.33 0.92 13.68
C GLU A 192 17.21 0.73 12.64
N PRO A 193 17.49 0.10 11.48
CA PRO A 193 16.47 -0.17 10.47
C PRO A 193 15.29 -0.96 11.04
N LEU A 194 14.08 -0.63 10.61
CA LEU A 194 12.87 -1.32 11.02
C LEU A 194 12.43 -2.30 9.92
N THR A 195 12.31 -3.58 10.25
CA THR A 195 11.91 -4.63 9.31
C THR A 195 10.56 -5.22 9.69
N LYS A 196 9.66 -5.34 8.70
CA LYS A 196 8.43 -6.14 8.80
C LYS A 196 8.54 -7.36 7.92
N PHE A 197 8.11 -8.50 8.46
CA PHE A 197 8.06 -9.78 7.77
C PHE A 197 6.62 -10.15 7.44
N TRP A 198 6.45 -10.87 6.34
CA TRP A 198 5.20 -11.48 5.92
C TRP A 198 5.50 -12.88 5.41
N VAL A 199 4.76 -13.86 5.91
CA VAL A 199 4.90 -15.27 5.55
C VAL A 199 3.72 -15.64 4.68
N VAL A 200 4.00 -16.33 3.58
CA VAL A 200 2.95 -16.93 2.75
C VAL A 200 2.38 -18.12 3.50
N GLU A 201 1.11 -18.01 3.89
CA GLU A 201 0.31 -19.11 4.43
C GLU A 201 -0.78 -19.40 3.39
N ILE A 202 -0.67 -20.53 2.69
CA ILE A 202 -1.70 -20.96 1.73
C ILE A 202 -2.61 -21.94 2.45
N ASP A 203 -3.83 -21.51 2.75
CA ASP A 203 -4.86 -22.41 3.24
C ASP A 203 -5.15 -23.48 2.17
N GLU A 204 -4.64 -24.69 2.36
CA GLU A 204 -5.06 -25.80 1.52
C GLU A 204 -6.57 -26.02 1.72
N PRO A 205 -7.37 -26.11 0.65
CA PRO A 205 -8.78 -26.45 0.78
C PRO A 205 -8.87 -27.82 1.44
N GLY A 206 -9.17 -27.83 2.74
CA GLY A 206 -9.21 -29.06 3.50
C GLY A 206 -10.22 -30.01 2.88
N ASN A 207 -9.83 -31.26 2.64
CA ASN A 207 -10.67 -32.31 2.05
C ASN A 207 -11.91 -32.69 2.91
N GLY A 208 -12.22 -31.91 3.95
CA GLY A 208 -13.33 -32.14 4.87
C GLY A 208 -14.65 -32.37 4.16
N PRO A 209 -15.14 -31.44 3.31
CA PRO A 209 -16.42 -31.62 2.60
C PRO A 209 -16.47 -32.90 1.76
N ASP A 210 -15.38 -33.23 1.08
CA ASP A 210 -15.29 -34.43 0.23
C ASP A 210 -15.30 -35.72 1.05
N ILE A 211 -14.57 -35.75 2.17
CA ILE A 211 -14.56 -36.90 3.10
C ILE A 211 -15.94 -37.09 3.74
N PHE A 212 -16.60 -36.01 4.17
CA PHE A 212 -17.95 -36.08 4.74
C PHE A 212 -18.97 -36.58 3.72
N CYS A 213 -18.92 -36.10 2.47
CA CYS A 213 -19.75 -36.60 1.39
C CYS A 213 -19.51 -38.09 1.11
N GLY A 214 -18.25 -38.52 1.03
CA GLY A 214 -17.89 -39.92 0.79
C GLY A 214 -18.39 -40.87 1.89
N LEU A 215 -18.20 -40.48 3.16
CA LEU A 215 -18.70 -41.24 4.30
C LEU A 215 -20.22 -41.29 4.33
N GLY A 216 -20.90 -40.15 4.07
CA GLY A 216 -22.36 -40.08 3.99
C GLY A 216 -22.95 -41.00 2.91
N LEU A 217 -22.36 -41.01 1.71
CA LEU A 217 -22.78 -41.88 0.61
C LEU A 217 -22.58 -43.36 0.94
N SER A 218 -21.43 -43.72 1.54
CA SER A 218 -21.15 -45.11 1.89
C SER A 218 -22.13 -45.66 2.95
N LEU A 219 -22.41 -44.88 4.00
CA LEU A 219 -23.38 -45.24 5.03
C LEU A 219 -24.81 -45.31 4.47
N GLY A 220 -25.17 -44.39 3.58
CA GLY A 220 -26.45 -44.40 2.88
C GLY A 220 -26.67 -45.67 2.07
N LEU A 221 -25.69 -46.08 1.26
CA LEU A 221 -25.76 -47.31 0.47
C LEU A 221 -25.86 -48.57 1.33
N ILE A 222 -25.10 -48.64 2.43
CA ILE A 222 -25.19 -49.74 3.40
C ILE A 222 -26.59 -49.79 4.02
N GLY A 223 -27.15 -48.63 4.38
CA GLY A 223 -28.51 -48.53 4.91
C GLY A 223 -29.57 -49.05 3.93
N VAL A 224 -29.46 -48.71 2.64
CA VAL A 224 -30.36 -49.21 1.59
C VAL A 224 -30.23 -50.72 1.40
N ALA A 225 -29.00 -51.25 1.36
CA ALA A 225 -28.76 -52.69 1.23
C ALA A 225 -29.30 -53.48 2.44
N ALA A 226 -29.07 -52.99 3.66
CA ALA A 226 -29.59 -53.61 4.88
C ALA A 226 -31.13 -53.53 4.94
N GLY A 227 -31.71 -52.38 4.58
CA GLY A 227 -33.15 -52.18 4.54
C GLY A 227 -33.86 -53.08 3.53
N THR A 228 -33.32 -53.18 2.31
CA THR A 228 -33.85 -54.09 1.27
C THR A 228 -33.76 -55.56 1.68
N PHE A 229 -32.66 -55.97 2.34
CA PHE A 229 -32.51 -57.32 2.88
C PHE A 229 -33.54 -57.64 3.97
N LEU A 230 -33.71 -56.73 4.95
CA LEU A 230 -34.69 -56.89 6.03
C LEU A 230 -36.13 -56.91 5.49
N TYR A 231 -36.44 -56.03 4.52
CA TYR A 231 -37.75 -56.01 3.86
C TYR A 231 -38.04 -57.33 3.15
N ALA A 232 -37.11 -57.84 2.35
CA ALA A 232 -37.27 -59.11 1.65
C ALA A 232 -37.44 -60.30 2.62
N LYS A 233 -36.70 -60.31 3.74
CA LYS A 233 -36.82 -61.36 4.76
C LYS A 233 -38.14 -61.26 5.54
N GLY A 234 -38.57 -60.05 5.89
CA GLY A 234 -39.86 -59.78 6.54
C GLY A 234 -41.05 -60.17 5.66
N ASN A 235 -40.97 -59.89 4.36
CA ASN A 235 -42.03 -60.26 3.41
C ASN A 235 -42.16 -61.79 3.26
N LYS A 236 -41.03 -62.53 3.25
CA LYS A 236 -41.03 -64.00 3.26
C LYS A 236 -41.62 -64.59 4.53
N PHE A 237 -41.37 -63.96 5.69
CA PHE A 237 -41.93 -64.40 6.97
C PHE A 237 -43.45 -64.21 7.03
N TRP A 238 -43.98 -63.06 6.56
CA TRP A 238 -45.42 -62.82 6.46
C TRP A 238 -46.14 -63.75 5.48
N LEU A 239 -45.53 -64.00 4.31
CA LEU A 239 -46.06 -64.97 3.34
C LEU A 239 -46.11 -66.40 3.92
N SER A 240 -45.12 -66.78 4.73
CA SER A 240 -45.11 -68.08 5.41
C SER A 240 -46.17 -68.20 6.50
N ILE A 241 -46.58 -67.09 7.14
CA ILE A 241 -47.65 -67.08 8.15
C ILE A 241 -49.05 -67.10 7.49
N MET A 242 -49.24 -66.45 6.34
CA MET A 242 -50.52 -66.48 5.61
C MET A 242 -50.83 -67.82 4.92
N MET A 243 -49.84 -68.70 4.75
CA MET A 243 -49.98 -70.02 4.10
C MET A 243 -50.05 -71.20 5.10
N SER A 244 -50.05 -70.93 6.40
CA SER A 244 -50.27 -71.90 7.48
C SER A 244 -51.63 -71.72 8.13
#